data_AF-A0A7U9NID0-F1
#
_entry.id   AF-A0A7U9NID0-F1
#
_cell.length_a   1.000
_cell.length_b   1.000
_cell.length_c   1.000
_cell.angle_alpha   90.00
_cell.angle_beta   90.00
_cell.angle_gamma   90.00
#
_symmetry.space_group_name_H-M   'P 1'
#
loop_
_entity.id
_entity.type
_entity.pdbx_description
1 polymer ?
#
loop_
_entity_poly.entity_id
_entity_poly.type
_entity_poly.pdbx_seq_one_letter_code
_entity_poly.pdbx_strand_id
1 'polypeptide(L)'
;MKHILLIITVILILNVSCRGKGSSSASSDSRHDSIVAIDDNRSFEFLKKLGIEYESLIAKDDSLPAPSDRDFLLTTHEQCSLLRGIITPDFAPSDTASAYLVAVRQINDNVILCQYKYLFSDAEDVYIATYDTDGHLIDAMFAGNDWDKSDLLDNPSDSTELICAEHTLIYFIADHEFTYNYEYKEIEHNINTDKDITTYSQMASMTCNINPNGKIDITMEDGSEDGAFRLCSDCKKEWKLMNDMLSLTRYPYSDNKVLDRWNDLGNRVDAASYESFVYHFFKYVFLPQPEKVLKWVYDNRDYKSMTLTRPLGFYYTYTPQSRKIIDEASPT
;
A
#
# COMPACT_ATOMS: atom_id res chain seq x y z
N MET A 1 16.33 -28.73 31.68
CA MET A 1 16.82 -27.97 32.85
C MET A 1 17.25 -26.60 32.33
N LYS A 2 16.54 -25.56 32.78
CA LYS A 2 16.87 -24.13 32.64
C LYS A 2 16.89 -23.54 31.21
N HIS A 3 15.74 -22.95 30.85
CA HIS A 3 15.73 -21.61 30.27
C HIS A 3 16.61 -20.68 31.11
N ILE A 4 17.31 -19.73 30.47
CA ILE A 4 17.48 -18.32 30.89
C ILE A 4 18.70 -17.68 30.18
N LEU A 5 18.44 -16.52 29.56
CA LEU A 5 19.31 -15.41 29.17
C LEU A 5 20.33 -15.63 28.02
N LEU A 6 20.12 -15.07 26.82
CA LEU A 6 20.27 -13.64 26.39
C LEU A 6 21.69 -13.35 25.89
N ILE A 7 21.85 -13.25 24.56
CA ILE A 7 22.95 -12.49 23.95
C ILE A 7 22.38 -11.60 22.84
N ILE A 8 22.50 -10.31 23.13
CA ILE A 8 22.28 -9.13 22.32
C ILE A 8 23.41 -9.03 21.27
N THR A 9 23.00 -8.90 20.01
CA THR A 9 23.53 -8.05 18.91
C THR A 9 25.03 -8.00 18.62
N VAL A 10 25.43 -8.25 17.35
CA VAL A 10 26.21 -7.32 16.50
C VAL A 10 26.07 -7.74 15.01
N ILE A 11 25.67 -6.76 14.20
CA ILE A 11 25.63 -6.74 12.74
C ILE A 11 27.04 -6.44 12.20
N LEU A 12 27.49 -7.10 11.12
CA LEU A 12 28.32 -6.46 10.10
C LEU A 12 28.36 -7.22 8.76
N ILE A 13 28.28 -6.40 7.72
CA ILE A 13 28.13 -6.63 6.29
C ILE A 13 29.47 -7.04 5.64
N LEU A 14 29.36 -7.69 4.48
CA LEU A 14 30.20 -7.59 3.24
C LEU A 14 30.96 -8.86 2.85
N ASN A 15 30.68 -9.38 1.63
CA ASN A 15 31.47 -9.04 0.43
C ASN A 15 31.06 -9.90 -0.78
N VAL A 16 30.54 -9.25 -1.83
CA VAL A 16 30.66 -9.75 -3.20
C VAL A 16 32.04 -9.35 -3.73
N SER A 17 32.84 -10.36 -4.05
CA SER A 17 34.18 -10.23 -4.61
C SER A 17 34.11 -10.00 -6.12
N CYS A 18 34.74 -8.92 -6.60
CA CYS A 18 35.37 -8.87 -7.92
C CYS A 18 36.62 -7.98 -7.86
N ARG A 19 37.79 -8.63 -7.86
CA ARG A 19 39.10 -7.98 -7.97
C ARG A 19 39.51 -7.93 -9.44
N GLY A 20 39.58 -6.72 -9.99
CA GLY A 20 40.36 -6.40 -11.18
C GLY A 20 41.13 -5.10 -10.91
N LYS A 21 42.45 -5.18 -10.73
CA LYS A 21 43.34 -4.02 -10.52
C LYS A 21 43.70 -3.39 -11.86
N GLY A 22 43.45 -2.09 -12.01
CA GLY A 22 43.99 -1.20 -13.03
C GLY A 22 44.05 0.22 -12.46
N SER A 23 45.14 0.93 -12.74
CA SER A 23 45.65 2.11 -12.02
C SER A 23 44.78 3.38 -12.05
N SER A 24 44.98 4.18 -11.00
CA SER A 24 44.48 5.52 -10.69
C SER A 24 44.37 6.52 -11.85
N SER A 25 43.26 7.27 -11.88
CA SER A 25 43.25 8.71 -12.13
C SER A 25 42.14 9.37 -11.32
N ALA A 26 42.50 10.40 -10.55
CA ALA A 26 41.56 11.26 -9.84
C ALA A 26 40.55 11.86 -10.83
N SER A 27 39.27 11.66 -10.56
CA SER A 27 38.17 12.37 -11.19
C SER A 27 37.25 12.85 -10.08
N SER A 28 37.20 14.16 -9.92
CA SER A 28 36.23 14.86 -9.08
C SER A 28 34.83 14.63 -9.65
N ASP A 29 34.11 13.64 -9.14
CA ASP A 29 32.65 13.61 -9.29
C ASP A 29 32.04 14.25 -8.07
N SER A 30 31.64 15.49 -8.27
CA SER A 30 30.64 16.18 -7.46
C SER A 30 29.42 15.29 -7.33
N ARG A 31 29.32 14.56 -6.22
CA ARG A 31 28.01 14.10 -5.75
C ARG A 31 27.16 15.35 -5.63
N HIS A 32 26.08 15.39 -6.38
CA HIS A 32 25.01 16.34 -6.17
C HIS A 32 24.43 16.04 -4.78
N ASP A 33 25.04 16.61 -3.75
CA ASP A 33 24.41 16.91 -2.47
C ASP A 33 23.35 17.98 -2.78
N SER A 34 22.20 17.55 -3.30
CA SER A 34 21.02 18.38 -3.45
C SER A 34 19.95 17.90 -2.48
N ILE A 35 20.30 17.84 -1.20
CA ILE A 35 19.34 18.25 -0.17
C ILE A 35 19.42 19.77 -0.20
N VAL A 36 18.58 20.39 -1.02
CA VAL A 36 18.31 21.82 -0.87
C VAL A 36 17.88 21.99 0.58
N ALA A 37 18.62 22.80 1.32
CA ALA A 37 18.24 23.19 2.68
C ALA A 37 16.79 23.69 2.62
N ILE A 38 15.89 22.93 3.25
CA ILE A 38 14.46 23.24 3.36
C ILE A 38 14.38 24.53 4.17
N ASP A 39 14.25 25.64 3.47
CA ASP A 39 13.96 26.94 4.06
C ASP A 39 12.44 27.04 4.25
N ASP A 40 12.05 27.55 5.42
CA ASP A 40 10.71 27.65 5.98
C ASP A 40 10.00 26.36 6.45
N ASN A 41 10.07 26.20 7.78
CA ASN A 41 9.39 25.25 8.68
C ASN A 41 7.84 25.26 8.61
N ARG A 42 7.25 25.84 7.55
CA ARG A 42 5.81 26.04 7.36
C ARG A 42 5.10 24.80 6.83
N SER A 43 5.78 23.97 6.05
CA SER A 43 5.11 22.89 5.32
C SER A 43 4.38 21.96 6.28
N PHE A 44 5.02 21.55 7.37
CA PHE A 44 4.45 20.59 8.34
C PHE A 44 3.66 21.24 9.50
N GLU A 45 3.26 22.51 9.39
CA GLU A 45 2.58 23.21 10.48
C GLU A 45 1.26 22.56 10.90
N PHE A 46 0.54 21.90 9.98
CA PHE A 46 -0.68 21.19 10.34
C PHE A 46 -0.41 20.02 11.31
N LEU A 47 0.73 19.34 11.20
CA LEU A 47 1.13 18.28 12.14
C LEU A 47 1.44 18.87 13.51
N LYS A 48 2.13 20.02 13.56
CA LYS A 48 2.38 20.74 14.83
C LYS A 48 1.09 21.19 15.50
N LYS A 49 0.12 21.69 14.73
CA LYS A 49 -1.21 22.09 15.24
C LYS A 49 -1.97 20.90 15.84
N LEU A 50 -1.72 19.68 15.35
CA LEU A 50 -2.26 18.45 15.92
C LEU A 50 -1.48 17.94 17.15
N GLY A 51 -0.33 18.54 17.47
CA GLY A 51 0.54 18.13 18.57
C GLY A 51 1.53 17.02 18.21
N ILE A 52 1.76 16.77 16.92
CA ILE A 52 2.64 15.70 16.44
C ILE A 52 4.07 16.24 16.26
N GLU A 53 5.02 15.60 16.92
CA GLU A 53 6.46 15.81 16.74
C GLU A 53 6.96 15.04 15.50
N TYR A 54 6.84 15.66 14.33
CA TYR A 54 7.05 15.02 13.04
C TYR A 54 8.52 14.94 12.59
N GLU A 55 9.44 15.65 13.24
CA GLU A 55 10.84 15.78 12.78
C GLU A 55 11.55 14.42 12.70
N SER A 56 11.18 13.49 13.59
CA SER A 56 11.68 12.11 13.56
C SER A 56 11.08 11.23 12.46
N LEU A 57 9.93 11.64 11.91
CA LEU A 57 9.14 10.94 10.90
C LEU A 57 9.50 11.38 9.47
N ILE A 58 10.29 12.45 9.32
CA ILE A 58 10.73 12.90 7.99
C ILE A 58 11.52 11.77 7.34
N ALA A 59 11.08 11.33 6.15
CA ALA A 59 11.76 10.30 5.38
C ALA A 59 13.20 10.76 5.08
N LYS A 60 14.18 9.97 5.54
CA LYS A 60 15.61 10.31 5.47
C LYS A 60 16.30 9.77 4.21
N ASP A 61 15.73 8.72 3.65
CA ASP A 61 16.23 8.03 2.48
C ASP A 61 15.32 8.33 1.28
N ASP A 62 15.78 7.90 0.11
CA ASP A 62 14.98 7.92 -1.11
C ASP A 62 13.83 6.89 -1.05
N SER A 63 13.73 6.05 -0.02
CA SER A 63 12.63 5.12 0.18
C SER A 63 11.74 5.48 1.36
N LEU A 64 10.44 5.20 1.24
CA LEU A 64 9.59 5.15 2.43
C LEU A 64 9.96 3.93 3.27
N PRO A 65 10.04 4.06 4.61
CA PRO A 65 10.37 2.94 5.47
C PRO A 65 9.24 1.90 5.49
N ALA A 66 9.61 0.64 5.70
CA ALA A 66 8.64 -0.39 6.05
C ALA A 66 7.99 -0.04 7.40
N PRO A 67 6.65 -0.13 7.53
CA PRO A 67 5.98 0.12 8.80
C PRO A 67 6.47 -0.78 9.92
N SER A 68 6.42 -0.28 11.15
CA SER A 68 6.89 -0.98 12.35
C SER A 68 6.02 -0.67 13.57
N ASP A 69 6.05 -1.51 14.59
CA ASP A 69 5.31 -1.24 15.84
C ASP A 69 5.90 -0.10 16.68
N ARG A 70 6.99 0.52 16.20
CA ARG A 70 7.66 1.67 16.82
C ARG A 70 7.27 3.00 16.16
N ASP A 71 6.41 2.96 15.16
CA ASP A 71 5.94 4.15 14.45
C ASP A 71 5.07 5.02 15.37
N PHE A 72 4.76 6.24 14.95
CA PHE A 72 4.01 7.19 15.77
C PHE A 72 2.53 6.79 15.85
N LEU A 73 2.10 6.25 16.99
CA LEU A 73 0.70 5.88 17.23
C LEU A 73 -0.20 7.12 17.30
N LEU A 74 -1.18 7.19 16.40
CA LEU A 74 -2.16 8.27 16.35
C LEU A 74 -3.24 8.09 17.41
N THR A 75 -3.47 9.12 18.19
CA THR A 75 -4.65 9.27 19.04
C THR A 75 -5.92 9.33 18.19
N THR A 76 -7.06 9.02 18.81
CA THR A 76 -8.39 9.20 18.20
C THR A 76 -8.59 10.56 17.52
N HIS A 77 -8.14 11.64 18.15
CA HIS A 77 -8.28 12.99 17.61
C HIS A 77 -7.47 13.18 16.32
N GLU A 78 -6.23 12.68 16.29
CA GLU A 78 -5.36 12.76 15.12
C GLU A 78 -5.84 11.86 13.99
N GLN A 79 -6.33 10.65 14.31
CA GLN A 79 -6.96 9.75 13.34
C GLN A 79 -8.15 10.41 12.63
N CYS A 80 -9.06 11.04 13.39
CA CYS A 80 -10.20 11.76 12.84
C CYS A 80 -9.80 12.93 11.93
N SER A 81 -8.63 13.52 12.17
CA SER A 81 -8.13 14.68 11.42
C SER A 81 -7.38 14.28 10.16
N LEU A 82 -6.55 13.23 10.23
CA LEU A 82 -5.66 12.81 9.16
C LEU A 82 -6.31 11.73 8.27
N LEU A 83 -6.92 10.72 8.86
CA LEU A 83 -7.30 9.51 8.11
C LEU A 83 -8.67 9.61 7.44
N ARG A 84 -9.38 10.73 7.64
CA ARG A 84 -10.69 10.97 7.02
C ARG A 84 -10.55 11.07 5.51
N GLY A 85 -11.22 10.16 4.79
CA GLY A 85 -11.13 10.04 3.34
C GLY A 85 -10.00 9.13 2.85
N ILE A 86 -9.12 8.66 3.75
CA ILE A 86 -8.09 7.65 3.44
C ILE A 86 -8.62 6.24 3.71
N ILE A 87 -9.15 6.01 4.93
CA ILE A 87 -9.59 4.70 5.44
C ILE A 87 -11.05 4.65 5.90
N THR A 88 -11.80 5.73 5.60
CA THR A 88 -13.28 5.74 5.61
C THR A 88 -13.92 5.69 7.01
N PRO A 89 -15.18 6.14 7.18
CA PRO A 89 -15.68 6.65 8.46
C PRO A 89 -16.32 5.61 9.40
N ASP A 90 -16.27 4.31 9.10
CA ASP A 90 -16.87 3.27 9.98
C ASP A 90 -16.01 2.90 11.18
N PHE A 91 -14.83 3.49 11.32
CA PHE A 91 -14.15 3.50 12.60
C PHE A 91 -14.78 4.60 13.44
N ALA A 92 -15.86 4.26 14.15
CA ALA A 92 -15.95 4.75 15.52
C ALA A 92 -14.55 4.54 16.09
N PRO A 93 -13.84 5.57 16.59
CA PRO A 93 -12.53 5.40 17.19
C PRO A 93 -12.68 4.35 18.28
N SER A 94 -12.39 3.11 17.92
CA SER A 94 -12.62 1.96 18.76
C SER A 94 -11.25 1.59 19.24
N ASP A 95 -11.15 1.27 20.52
CA ASP A 95 -9.92 0.82 21.16
C ASP A 95 -9.38 -0.51 20.56
N THR A 96 -9.91 -0.96 19.43
CA THR A 96 -9.61 -2.20 18.72
C THR A 96 -8.80 -2.00 17.44
N ALA A 97 -8.62 -0.76 16.98
CA ALA A 97 -7.80 -0.43 15.82
C ALA A 97 -6.68 0.53 16.18
N SER A 98 -5.50 0.31 15.64
CA SER A 98 -4.34 1.18 15.85
C SER A 98 -3.89 1.76 14.52
N ALA A 99 -3.79 3.07 14.44
CA ALA A 99 -3.28 3.75 13.26
C ALA A 99 -1.97 4.48 13.60
N TYR A 100 -1.01 4.43 12.70
CA TYR A 100 0.31 4.99 12.90
C TYR A 100 0.67 5.92 11.74
N LEU A 101 1.28 7.06 12.06
CA LEU A 101 2.00 7.87 11.08
C LEU A 101 3.43 7.34 11.00
N VAL A 102 3.78 6.81 9.83
CA VAL A 102 5.03 6.08 9.61
C VAL A 102 6.12 7.04 9.14
N ALA A 103 5.82 7.80 8.10
CA ALA A 103 6.75 8.75 7.50
C ALA A 103 6.03 9.95 6.91
N VAL A 104 6.75 11.07 6.83
CA VAL A 104 6.32 12.28 6.14
C VAL A 104 7.40 12.75 5.17
N ARG A 105 6.99 13.30 4.03
CA ARG A 105 7.91 13.84 3.02
C ARG A 105 7.29 15.09 2.41
N GLN A 106 8.06 16.17 2.37
CA GLN A 106 7.66 17.34 1.60
C GLN A 106 7.90 17.06 0.12
N ILE A 107 6.88 17.25 -0.71
CA ILE A 107 6.97 17.07 -2.15
C ILE A 107 7.27 18.39 -2.84
N ASN A 108 6.62 19.46 -2.39
CA ASN A 108 6.87 20.84 -2.80
C ASN A 108 6.41 21.80 -1.69
N ASP A 109 6.43 23.11 -1.94
CA ASP A 109 6.03 24.13 -0.95
C ASP A 109 4.60 24.00 -0.44
N ASN A 110 3.72 23.33 -1.19
CA ASN A 110 2.29 23.24 -0.91
C ASN A 110 1.80 21.81 -0.66
N VAL A 111 2.65 20.80 -0.85
CA VAL A 111 2.23 19.38 -0.82
C VAL A 111 3.14 18.57 0.07
N ILE A 112 2.51 17.82 0.98
CA ILE A 112 3.17 16.84 1.84
C ILE A 112 2.58 15.47 1.57
N LEU A 113 3.46 14.48 1.45
CA LEU A 113 3.10 13.08 1.49
C LEU A 113 3.25 12.54 2.91
N CYS A 114 2.25 11.80 3.36
CA CYS A 114 2.28 11.03 4.59
C CYS A 114 2.06 9.55 4.28
N GLN A 115 2.76 8.68 5.01
CA GLN A 115 2.57 7.24 5.00
C GLN A 115 1.90 6.82 6.31
N TYR A 116 0.89 5.97 6.21
CA TYR A 116 0.14 5.46 7.36
C TYR A 116 0.14 3.95 7.39
N LYS A 117 0.26 3.40 8.59
CA LYS A 117 -0.06 2.02 8.89
C LYS A 117 -1.39 1.97 9.63
N TYR A 118 -2.24 1.03 9.27
CA TYR A 118 -3.52 0.79 9.90
C TYR A 118 -3.62 -0.68 10.30
N LEU A 119 -3.73 -0.94 11.61
CA LEU A 119 -3.87 -2.27 12.18
C LEU A 119 -5.31 -2.47 12.66
N PHE A 120 -5.96 -3.49 12.12
CA PHE A 120 -7.28 -3.93 12.59
C PHE A 120 -7.34 -5.46 12.61
N SER A 121 -7.57 -6.02 13.80
CA SER A 121 -7.43 -7.47 14.02
C SER A 121 -6.01 -7.94 13.69
N ASP A 122 -5.88 -8.86 12.75
CA ASP A 122 -4.69 -9.52 12.24
C ASP A 122 -4.25 -8.94 10.89
N ALA A 123 -4.94 -7.89 10.40
CA ALA A 123 -4.63 -7.23 9.15
C ALA A 123 -3.83 -5.94 9.37
N GLU A 124 -2.76 -5.77 8.59
CA GLU A 124 -2.00 -4.54 8.44
C GLU A 124 -2.26 -3.96 7.04
N ASP A 125 -2.95 -2.82 6.98
CA ASP A 125 -3.11 -2.05 5.75
C ASP A 125 -2.15 -0.85 5.76
N VAL A 126 -1.49 -0.56 4.64
CA VAL A 126 -0.61 0.60 4.49
C VAL A 126 -1.21 1.55 3.45
N TYR A 127 -1.15 2.85 3.73
CA TYR A 127 -1.65 3.89 2.85
C TYR A 127 -0.58 4.98 2.67
N ILE A 128 -0.62 5.62 1.51
CA ILE A 128 0.04 6.92 1.31
C ILE A 128 -1.03 7.95 0.98
N ALA A 129 -0.83 9.18 1.45
CA ALA A 129 -1.75 10.27 1.17
C ALA A 129 -1.03 11.59 1.06
N THR A 130 -1.54 12.46 0.19
CA THR A 130 -1.05 13.82 0.01
C THR A 130 -1.97 14.83 0.66
N TYR A 131 -1.38 15.83 1.27
CA TYR A 131 -2.07 16.92 1.95
C TYR A 131 -1.56 18.25 1.46
N ASP A 132 -2.42 19.26 1.53
CA ASP A 132 -1.96 20.65 1.49
C ASP A 132 -1.30 21.05 2.82
N THR A 133 -0.71 22.24 2.87
CA THR A 133 -0.05 22.77 4.08
C THR A 133 -1.01 23.08 5.22
N ASP A 134 -2.31 23.15 4.96
CA ASP A 134 -3.35 23.33 5.98
C ASP A 134 -3.86 22.00 6.54
N GLY A 135 -3.42 20.87 5.96
CA GLY A 135 -3.79 19.52 6.37
C GLY A 135 -5.07 19.00 5.71
N HIS A 136 -5.53 19.61 4.62
CA HIS A 136 -6.63 19.05 3.83
C HIS A 136 -6.11 17.92 2.93
N LEU A 137 -6.79 16.77 2.98
CA LEU A 137 -6.51 15.64 2.10
C LEU A 137 -6.71 16.04 0.64
N ILE A 138 -5.70 15.81 -0.19
CA ILE A 138 -5.73 16.03 -1.65
C ILE A 138 -6.01 14.72 -2.38
N ASP A 139 -5.22 13.69 -2.08
CA ASP A 139 -5.29 12.38 -2.72
C ASP A 139 -4.74 11.30 -1.78
N ALA A 140 -5.09 10.05 -2.04
CA ALA A 140 -4.56 8.91 -1.30
C ALA A 140 -4.53 7.66 -2.15
N MET A 141 -3.79 6.67 -1.68
CA MET A 141 -3.61 5.40 -2.35
C MET A 141 -3.40 4.33 -1.28
N PHE A 142 -4.10 3.20 -1.42
CA PHE A 142 -3.76 1.99 -0.69
C PHE A 142 -2.44 1.45 -1.22
N ALA A 143 -1.46 1.28 -0.34
CA ALA A 143 -0.12 0.91 -0.72
C ALA A 143 0.20 -0.57 -0.43
N GLY A 144 -0.80 -1.38 -0.07
CA GLY A 144 -0.62 -2.81 0.17
C GLY A 144 -0.79 -3.19 1.63
N ASN A 145 -0.72 -4.49 1.88
CA ASN A 145 -0.72 -5.08 3.21
C ASN A 145 0.67 -5.62 3.49
N ASP A 146 1.00 -5.81 4.77
CA ASP A 146 2.11 -6.69 5.18
C ASP A 146 3.39 -6.46 4.37
N TRP A 147 3.86 -5.20 4.30
CA TRP A 147 4.90 -4.73 3.35
C TRP A 147 6.20 -5.53 3.33
N ASP A 148 6.52 -6.26 4.39
CA ASP A 148 7.70 -7.12 4.46
C ASP A 148 7.40 -8.34 5.33
N LYS A 149 6.61 -9.27 4.79
CA LYS A 149 6.14 -10.46 5.54
C LYS A 149 6.42 -11.74 4.78
N SER A 150 6.74 -12.77 5.53
CA SER A 150 6.88 -14.12 5.03
C SER A 150 6.08 -15.08 5.90
N ASP A 151 5.19 -15.85 5.27
CA ASP A 151 4.36 -16.83 5.95
C ASP A 151 4.78 -18.24 5.55
N LEU A 152 4.93 -19.11 6.55
CA LEU A 152 5.09 -20.55 6.37
C LEU A 152 3.71 -21.17 6.13
N LEU A 153 3.57 -21.89 5.03
CA LEU A 153 2.36 -22.61 4.69
C LEU A 153 2.50 -24.10 4.99
N ASP A 154 1.38 -24.73 5.38
CA ASP A 154 1.29 -26.17 5.55
C ASP A 154 1.62 -26.87 4.22
N ASN A 155 2.78 -27.52 4.16
CA ASN A 155 3.21 -28.32 3.03
C ASN A 155 2.96 -29.81 3.34
N PRO A 156 2.29 -30.59 2.45
CA PRO A 156 2.08 -32.02 2.66
C PRO A 156 3.36 -32.88 2.61
N SER A 157 4.53 -32.30 2.35
CA SER A 157 5.81 -32.99 2.25
C SER A 157 6.59 -32.96 3.57
N ASP A 158 7.02 -34.14 4.04
CA ASP A 158 7.85 -34.30 5.25
C ASP A 158 9.26 -33.68 5.12
N SER A 159 9.64 -33.16 3.95
CA SER A 159 11.02 -32.73 3.65
C SER A 159 11.17 -31.32 3.11
N THR A 160 10.05 -30.64 2.88
CA THR A 160 10.01 -29.30 2.29
C THR A 160 8.94 -28.45 2.93
N GLU A 161 9.22 -27.17 3.14
CA GLU A 161 8.28 -26.15 3.59
C GLU A 161 8.03 -25.18 2.43
N LEU A 162 6.80 -24.67 2.34
CA LEU A 162 6.47 -23.62 1.37
C LEU A 162 6.39 -22.29 2.12
N ILE A 163 7.20 -21.33 1.71
CA ILE A 163 7.21 -19.97 2.25
C ILE A 163 6.62 -19.05 1.18
N CYS A 164 5.60 -18.28 1.54
CA CYS A 164 5.14 -17.16 0.73
C CYS A 164 5.74 -15.88 1.28
N ALA A 165 6.45 -15.13 0.44
CA ALA A 165 7.07 -13.87 0.82
C ALA A 165 6.47 -12.73 -0.01
N GLU A 166 6.05 -11.68 0.68
CA GLU A 166 5.54 -10.44 0.11
C GLU A 166 6.45 -9.30 0.50
N HIS A 167 6.81 -8.49 -0.49
CA HIS A 167 7.64 -7.32 -0.28
C HIS A 167 7.10 -6.12 -1.07
N THR A 168 6.89 -5.00 -0.40
CA THR A 168 6.48 -3.74 -1.02
C THR A 168 7.51 -2.65 -0.74
N LEU A 169 7.92 -1.94 -1.79
CA LEU A 169 8.89 -0.84 -1.71
C LEU A 169 8.39 0.37 -2.48
N ILE A 170 8.35 1.53 -1.82
CA ILE A 170 8.19 2.83 -2.46
C ILE A 170 9.52 3.55 -2.46
N TYR A 171 10.04 3.85 -3.65
CA TYR A 171 11.34 4.49 -3.87
C TYR A 171 11.18 5.75 -4.75
N PHE A 172 11.61 6.90 -4.26
CA PHE A 172 11.62 8.18 -4.95
C PHE A 172 12.79 8.23 -5.91
N ILE A 173 12.46 8.35 -7.20
CA ILE A 173 13.42 8.56 -8.28
C ILE A 173 13.64 10.05 -8.57
N ALA A 174 12.74 10.91 -8.06
CA ALA A 174 12.87 12.35 -7.98
C ALA A 174 11.99 12.88 -6.82
N ASP A 175 12.09 14.17 -6.49
CA ASP A 175 11.36 14.79 -5.36
C ASP A 175 9.83 14.56 -5.40
N HIS A 176 9.28 14.46 -6.60
CA HIS A 176 7.85 14.34 -6.88
C HIS A 176 7.53 13.11 -7.73
N GLU A 177 8.45 12.15 -7.83
CA GLU A 177 8.27 10.94 -8.63
C GLU A 177 8.79 9.72 -7.87
N PHE A 178 7.98 8.67 -7.79
CA PHE A 178 8.35 7.44 -7.10
C PHE A 178 7.93 6.20 -7.88
N THR A 179 8.67 5.12 -7.67
CA THR A 179 8.26 3.77 -8.07
C THR A 179 7.62 3.07 -6.89
N TYR A 180 6.42 2.53 -7.09
CA TYR A 180 5.80 1.53 -6.24
C TYR A 180 6.18 0.15 -6.79
N ASN A 181 6.81 -0.70 -5.98
CA ASN A 181 7.16 -2.05 -6.36
C ASN A 181 6.54 -3.04 -5.37
N TYR A 182 5.79 -4.00 -5.89
CA TYR A 182 5.28 -5.14 -5.14
C TYR A 182 5.91 -6.40 -5.71
N GLU A 183 6.44 -7.24 -4.83
CA GLU A 183 7.01 -8.54 -5.15
C GLU A 183 6.32 -9.62 -4.30
N TYR A 184 5.94 -10.70 -4.96
CA TYR A 184 5.46 -11.92 -4.32
C TYR A 184 6.34 -13.09 -4.77
N LYS A 185 6.73 -13.96 -3.83
CA LYS A 185 7.53 -15.16 -4.09
C LYS A 185 6.96 -16.36 -3.36
N GLU A 186 6.91 -17.50 -4.05
CA GLU A 186 6.83 -18.81 -3.43
C GLU A 186 8.22 -19.42 -3.36
N ILE A 187 8.66 -19.80 -2.17
CA ILE A 187 9.97 -20.36 -1.89
C ILE A 187 9.77 -21.75 -1.28
N GLU A 188 10.31 -22.78 -1.94
CA GLU A 188 10.42 -24.11 -1.36
C GLU A 188 11.70 -24.19 -0.54
N HIS A 189 11.56 -24.33 0.77
CA HIS A 189 12.66 -24.55 1.69
C HIS A 189 12.83 -26.06 1.93
N ASN A 190 14.01 -26.61 1.64
CA ASN A 190 14.32 -28.01 1.92
C ASN A 190 14.93 -28.17 3.32
N ILE A 191 14.15 -28.74 4.25
CA ILE A 191 14.51 -28.89 5.67
C ILE A 191 15.79 -29.71 5.86
N ASN A 192 16.01 -30.71 5.00
CA ASN A 192 17.15 -31.63 5.14
C ASN A 192 18.47 -31.04 4.64
N THR A 193 18.42 -30.10 3.69
CA THR A 193 19.60 -29.55 3.03
C THR A 193 19.82 -28.07 3.30
N ASP A 194 18.87 -27.41 3.97
CA ASP A 194 18.86 -25.97 4.26
C ASP A 194 19.03 -25.15 2.97
N LYS A 195 18.23 -25.50 1.95
CA LYS A 195 18.28 -24.88 0.63
C LYS A 195 16.93 -24.36 0.20
N ASP A 196 16.95 -23.14 -0.31
CA ASP A 196 15.77 -22.45 -0.83
C ASP A 196 15.77 -22.47 -2.35
N ILE A 197 14.59 -22.74 -2.92
CA ILE A 197 14.34 -22.64 -4.35
C ILE A 197 13.08 -21.81 -4.55
N THR A 198 13.20 -20.64 -5.20
CA THR A 198 12.04 -19.88 -5.64
C THR A 198 11.34 -20.64 -6.76
N THR A 199 10.08 -21.03 -6.53
CA THR A 199 9.27 -21.80 -7.48
C THR A 199 8.37 -20.93 -8.32
N TYR A 200 7.97 -19.78 -7.78
CA TYR A 200 7.15 -18.76 -8.43
C TYR A 200 7.57 -17.38 -7.95
N SER A 201 7.55 -16.40 -8.85
CA SER A 201 7.75 -15.00 -8.51
C SER A 201 6.86 -14.12 -9.38
N GLN A 202 6.31 -13.09 -8.76
CA GLN A 202 5.56 -12.05 -9.42
C GLN A 202 6.07 -10.70 -8.96
N MET A 203 6.20 -9.78 -9.91
CA MET A 203 6.49 -8.38 -9.65
C MET A 203 5.45 -7.52 -10.34
N ALA A 204 4.99 -6.50 -9.62
CA ALA A 204 4.21 -5.40 -10.17
C ALA A 204 4.91 -4.10 -9.81
N SER A 205 5.08 -3.23 -10.81
CA SER A 205 5.72 -1.93 -10.62
C SER A 205 4.84 -0.82 -11.22
N MET A 206 4.70 0.27 -10.50
CA MET A 206 4.04 1.49 -10.98
C MET A 206 5.01 2.65 -10.81
N THR A 207 5.19 3.44 -11.85
CA THR A 207 5.84 4.76 -11.72
C THR A 207 4.75 5.80 -11.53
N CYS A 208 4.88 6.58 -10.47
CA CYS A 208 3.89 7.55 -10.03
C CYS A 208 4.51 8.94 -9.96
N ASN A 209 3.79 9.94 -10.44
CA ASN A 209 4.15 11.35 -10.31
C ASN A 209 3.16 12.05 -9.37
N ILE A 210 3.68 12.81 -8.41
CA ILE A 210 2.88 13.69 -7.57
C ILE A 210 2.90 15.07 -8.21
N ASN A 211 1.77 15.43 -8.81
CA ASN A 211 1.61 16.71 -9.48
C ASN A 211 1.80 17.88 -8.51
N PRO A 212 2.05 19.11 -9.01
CA PRO A 212 2.13 20.30 -8.17
C PRO A 212 0.88 20.57 -7.32
N ASN A 213 -0.28 20.06 -7.74
CA ASN A 213 -1.53 20.15 -6.99
C ASN A 213 -1.75 19.01 -5.97
N GLY A 214 -0.76 18.12 -5.82
CA GLY A 214 -0.75 16.99 -4.88
C GLY A 214 -1.43 15.70 -5.37
N LYS A 215 -2.04 15.68 -6.55
CA LYS A 215 -2.64 14.45 -7.09
C LYS A 215 -1.58 13.48 -7.58
N ILE A 216 -1.79 12.19 -7.32
CA ILE A 216 -0.90 11.12 -7.74
C ILE A 216 -1.39 10.59 -9.09
N ASP A 217 -0.55 10.69 -10.13
CA ASP A 217 -0.81 10.11 -11.44
C ASP A 217 0.12 8.92 -11.67
N ILE A 218 -0.44 7.81 -12.15
CA ILE A 218 0.36 6.68 -12.64
C ILE A 218 0.83 7.01 -14.07
N THR A 219 2.14 7.07 -14.28
CA THR A 219 2.77 7.38 -15.57
C THR A 219 3.17 6.12 -16.34
N MET A 220 3.49 5.05 -15.62
CA MET A 220 3.86 3.76 -16.19
C MET A 220 3.43 2.61 -15.28
N GLU A 221 3.01 1.52 -15.89
CA GLU A 221 2.74 0.24 -15.21
C GLU A 221 3.61 -0.82 -15.88
N ASP A 222 4.29 -1.63 -15.08
CA ASP A 222 5.06 -2.78 -15.54
C ASP A 222 4.80 -3.98 -14.61
N GLY A 223 5.02 -5.17 -15.11
CA GLY A 223 4.86 -6.38 -14.32
C GLY A 223 5.46 -7.59 -15.00
N SER A 224 5.95 -8.50 -14.18
CA SER A 224 6.51 -9.77 -14.62
C SER A 224 6.04 -10.90 -13.74
N GLU A 225 5.89 -12.07 -14.34
CA GLU A 225 5.56 -13.32 -13.66
C GLU A 225 6.53 -14.39 -14.17
N ASP A 226 7.13 -15.16 -13.27
CA ASP A 226 8.03 -16.26 -13.60
C ASP A 226 7.75 -17.48 -12.70
N GLY A 227 8.03 -18.66 -13.23
CA GLY A 227 7.86 -19.92 -12.52
C GLY A 227 6.44 -20.50 -12.54
N ALA A 228 6.18 -21.43 -11.63
CA ALA A 228 4.94 -22.19 -11.55
C ALA A 228 4.31 -22.04 -10.16
N PHE A 229 3.16 -21.36 -10.12
CA PHE A 229 2.35 -21.15 -8.92
C PHE A 229 1.89 -22.50 -8.32
N ARG A 230 2.19 -22.72 -7.04
CA ARG A 230 2.01 -24.02 -6.38
C ARG A 230 0.90 -24.06 -5.35
N LEU A 231 0.52 -22.92 -4.78
CA LEU A 231 -0.57 -22.83 -3.81
C LEU A 231 -1.86 -23.52 -4.30
N CYS A 232 -2.14 -23.46 -5.61
CA CYS A 232 -3.17 -24.28 -6.23
C CYS A 232 -2.96 -24.43 -7.75
N SER A 233 -2.66 -25.65 -8.22
CA SER A 233 -2.43 -25.92 -9.64
C SER A 233 -3.65 -25.68 -10.53
N ASP A 234 -4.86 -25.83 -9.98
CA ASP A 234 -6.13 -25.60 -10.69
C ASP A 234 -6.68 -24.18 -10.53
N CYS A 235 -6.12 -23.37 -9.61
CA CYS A 235 -6.66 -22.05 -9.26
C CYS A 235 -5.95 -20.89 -9.96
N LYS A 236 -5.20 -21.16 -11.05
CA LYS A 236 -4.43 -20.13 -11.75
C LYS A 236 -5.31 -18.96 -12.23
N LYS A 237 -6.56 -19.26 -12.59
CA LYS A 237 -7.52 -18.23 -13.03
C LYS A 237 -7.96 -17.36 -11.87
N GLU A 238 -8.30 -17.97 -10.74
CA GLU A 238 -8.72 -17.31 -9.49
C GLU A 238 -7.57 -16.47 -8.93
N TRP A 239 -6.35 -16.99 -8.94
CA TRP A 239 -5.14 -16.25 -8.55
C TRP A 239 -4.92 -15.03 -9.43
N LYS A 240 -5.03 -15.19 -10.76
CA LYS A 240 -4.92 -14.06 -11.68
C LYS A 240 -6.00 -13.00 -11.43
N LEU A 241 -7.24 -13.42 -11.16
CA LEU A 241 -8.32 -12.49 -10.81
C LEU A 241 -8.07 -11.79 -9.48
N MET A 242 -7.56 -12.49 -8.46
CA MET A 242 -7.16 -11.87 -7.19
C MET A 242 -6.06 -10.83 -7.40
N ASN A 243 -5.06 -11.14 -8.22
CA ASN A 243 -3.99 -10.20 -8.55
C ASN A 243 -4.49 -8.99 -9.33
N ASP A 244 -5.42 -9.18 -10.27
CA ASP A 244 -6.10 -8.06 -10.95
C ASP A 244 -6.85 -7.19 -9.92
N MET A 245 -7.53 -7.77 -8.93
CA MET A 245 -8.21 -7.02 -7.86
C MET A 245 -7.21 -6.22 -7.01
N LEU A 246 -6.16 -6.89 -6.50
CA LEU A 246 -5.11 -6.26 -5.68
C LEU A 246 -4.32 -5.20 -6.45
N SER A 247 -4.15 -5.35 -7.76
CA SER A 247 -3.54 -4.32 -8.61
C SER A 247 -4.42 -3.07 -8.64
N LEU A 248 -5.73 -3.23 -8.84
CA LEU A 248 -6.66 -2.11 -8.93
C LEU A 248 -6.95 -1.42 -7.59
N THR A 249 -6.75 -2.08 -6.44
CA THR A 249 -6.86 -1.40 -5.13
C THR A 249 -5.74 -0.40 -4.90
N ARG A 250 -4.59 -0.58 -5.56
CA ARG A 250 -3.40 0.27 -5.42
C ARG A 250 -3.43 1.52 -6.30
N TYR A 251 -4.57 1.84 -6.90
CA TYR A 251 -4.69 3.04 -7.71
C TYR A 251 -4.92 4.27 -6.84
N PRO A 252 -4.38 5.44 -7.24
CA PRO A 252 -4.73 6.70 -6.62
C PRO A 252 -6.24 6.93 -6.64
N TYR A 253 -6.74 7.42 -5.51
CA TYR A 253 -8.13 7.79 -5.32
C TYR A 253 -8.55 8.89 -6.31
N SER A 254 -7.65 9.73 -6.80
CA SER A 254 -7.98 10.71 -7.84
C SER A 254 -8.10 10.12 -9.27
N ASP A 255 -7.69 8.87 -9.51
CA ASP A 255 -7.75 8.24 -10.84
C ASP A 255 -9.21 8.00 -11.27
N ASN A 256 -9.64 8.62 -12.36
CA ASN A 256 -11.03 8.53 -12.84
C ASN A 256 -11.30 7.30 -13.71
N LYS A 257 -10.26 6.63 -14.22
CA LYS A 257 -10.36 5.46 -15.09
C LYS A 257 -10.44 4.16 -14.29
N VAL A 258 -9.99 4.17 -13.03
CA VAL A 258 -9.97 2.96 -12.19
C VAL A 258 -11.36 2.33 -12.04
N LEU A 259 -12.43 3.14 -12.00
CA LEU A 259 -13.80 2.63 -11.88
C LEU A 259 -14.26 1.88 -13.14
N ASP A 260 -13.83 2.32 -14.32
CA ASP A 260 -14.06 1.58 -15.56
C ASP A 260 -13.33 0.24 -15.55
N ARG A 261 -12.09 0.20 -15.03
CA ARG A 261 -11.30 -1.04 -14.88
C ARG A 261 -11.94 -2.00 -13.87
N TRP A 262 -12.42 -1.50 -12.73
CA TRP A 262 -13.18 -2.30 -11.75
C TRP A 262 -14.47 -2.87 -12.33
N ASN A 263 -15.19 -2.08 -13.13
CA ASN A 263 -16.38 -2.53 -13.82
C ASN A 263 -16.08 -3.64 -14.83
N ASP A 264 -15.02 -3.48 -15.64
CA ASP A 264 -14.57 -4.53 -16.56
C ASP A 264 -14.15 -5.81 -15.83
N LEU A 265 -13.37 -5.67 -14.75
CA LEU A 265 -12.94 -6.80 -13.94
C LEU A 265 -14.11 -7.59 -13.38
N GLY A 266 -15.11 -6.93 -12.80
CA GLY A 266 -16.24 -7.65 -12.21
C GLY A 266 -17.15 -8.33 -13.25
N ASN A 267 -17.06 -7.98 -14.54
CA ASN A 267 -17.71 -8.77 -15.61
C ASN A 267 -17.01 -10.11 -15.88
N ARG A 268 -15.75 -10.25 -15.44
CA ARG A 268 -14.93 -11.46 -15.58
C ARG A 268 -14.93 -12.34 -14.33
N VAL A 269 -15.40 -11.81 -13.20
CA VAL A 269 -15.50 -12.51 -11.91
C VAL A 269 -16.65 -13.51 -11.93
N ASP A 270 -16.36 -14.74 -11.48
CA ASP A 270 -17.36 -15.78 -11.29
C ASP A 270 -17.77 -15.89 -9.81
N ALA A 271 -18.63 -16.86 -9.49
CA ALA A 271 -19.17 -17.02 -8.15
C ALA A 271 -18.10 -17.29 -7.08
N ALA A 272 -16.96 -17.89 -7.45
CA ALA A 272 -15.91 -18.24 -6.50
C ALA A 272 -15.09 -17.01 -6.07
N SER A 273 -14.84 -16.07 -6.99
CA SER A 273 -14.07 -14.85 -6.69
C SER A 273 -14.96 -13.63 -6.39
N TYR A 274 -16.29 -13.77 -6.42
CA TYR A 274 -17.22 -12.66 -6.23
C TYR A 274 -17.14 -12.03 -4.84
N GLU A 275 -16.99 -12.82 -3.79
CA GLU A 275 -16.86 -12.29 -2.43
C GLU A 275 -15.60 -11.43 -2.27
N SER A 276 -14.46 -11.91 -2.78
CA SER A 276 -13.22 -11.14 -2.81
C SER A 276 -13.35 -9.86 -3.62
N PHE A 277 -14.01 -9.89 -4.77
CA PHE A 277 -14.29 -8.70 -5.58
C PHE A 277 -15.10 -7.66 -4.79
N VAL A 278 -16.20 -8.09 -4.17
CA VAL A 278 -17.07 -7.23 -3.37
C VAL A 278 -16.29 -6.63 -2.20
N TYR A 279 -15.52 -7.44 -1.48
CA TYR A 279 -14.72 -7.00 -0.33
C TYR A 279 -13.69 -5.93 -0.73
N HIS A 280 -12.86 -6.20 -1.73
CA HIS A 280 -11.77 -5.28 -2.12
C HIS A 280 -12.32 -3.99 -2.74
N PHE A 281 -13.31 -4.09 -3.62
CA PHE A 281 -13.97 -2.90 -4.19
C PHE A 281 -14.59 -2.05 -3.09
N PHE A 282 -15.33 -2.67 -2.17
CA PHE A 282 -16.01 -1.92 -1.13
C PHE A 282 -15.03 -1.25 -0.16
N LYS A 283 -14.03 -2.01 0.33
CA LYS A 283 -13.07 -1.57 1.34
C LYS A 283 -12.12 -0.49 0.82
N TYR A 284 -11.53 -0.70 -0.36
CA TYR A 284 -10.43 0.15 -0.85
C TYR A 284 -10.83 1.15 -1.92
N VAL A 285 -12.04 1.07 -2.49
CA VAL A 285 -12.48 1.95 -3.57
C VAL A 285 -13.74 2.73 -3.19
N PHE A 286 -14.78 2.04 -2.74
CA PHE A 286 -16.04 2.69 -2.40
C PHE A 286 -15.94 3.51 -1.13
N LEU A 287 -15.60 2.86 -0.01
CA LEU A 287 -15.65 3.51 1.28
C LEU A 287 -14.77 4.79 1.35
N PRO A 288 -13.58 4.86 0.71
CA PRO A 288 -12.77 6.09 0.77
C PRO A 288 -13.36 7.24 -0.05
N GLN A 289 -14.14 6.93 -1.09
CA GLN A 289 -14.69 7.91 -2.02
C GLN A 289 -16.14 7.61 -2.42
N PRO A 290 -17.08 7.54 -1.46
CA PRO A 290 -18.43 7.05 -1.72
C PRO A 290 -19.16 7.93 -2.73
N GLU A 291 -19.01 9.27 -2.64
CA GLU A 291 -19.61 10.21 -3.58
C GLU A 291 -19.12 10.02 -5.02
N LYS A 292 -17.81 9.82 -5.22
CA LYS A 292 -17.21 9.60 -6.54
C LYS A 292 -17.76 8.31 -7.16
N VAL A 293 -17.81 7.24 -6.40
CA VAL A 293 -18.30 5.94 -6.87
C VAL A 293 -19.80 6.00 -7.16
N LEU A 294 -20.61 6.58 -6.27
CA LEU A 294 -22.05 6.73 -6.48
C LEU A 294 -22.36 7.61 -7.68
N LYS A 295 -21.60 8.69 -7.88
CA LYS A 295 -21.71 9.52 -9.08
C LYS A 295 -21.40 8.72 -10.34
N TRP A 296 -20.30 7.96 -10.37
CA TRP A 296 -19.96 7.11 -11.52
C TRP A 296 -21.06 6.09 -11.80
N VAL A 297 -21.60 5.44 -10.76
CA VAL A 297 -22.71 4.49 -10.87
C VAL A 297 -23.96 5.15 -11.46
N TYR A 298 -24.31 6.34 -10.96
CA TYR A 298 -25.46 7.10 -11.45
C TYR A 298 -25.28 7.49 -12.92
N ASP A 299 -24.11 8.01 -13.28
CA ASP A 299 -23.80 8.46 -14.65
C ASP A 299 -23.75 7.27 -15.63
N ASN A 300 -23.47 6.05 -15.16
CA ASN A 300 -23.38 4.82 -15.98
C ASN A 300 -24.59 3.87 -15.85
N ARG A 301 -25.68 4.29 -15.19
CA ARG A 301 -26.85 3.43 -14.92
C ARG A 301 -27.49 2.83 -16.18
N ASP A 302 -27.44 3.55 -17.30
CA ASP A 302 -28.06 3.14 -18.57
C ASP A 302 -27.33 1.98 -19.25
N TYR A 303 -26.05 1.75 -18.90
CA TYR A 303 -25.27 0.59 -19.36
C TYR A 303 -25.60 -0.71 -18.63
N LYS A 304 -26.52 -0.66 -17.64
CA LYS A 304 -26.86 -1.81 -16.77
C LYS A 304 -25.64 -2.47 -16.15
N SER A 305 -24.61 -1.69 -15.79
CA SER A 305 -23.51 -2.22 -14.98
C SER A 305 -24.06 -2.64 -13.61
N MET A 306 -24.49 -3.89 -13.52
CA MET A 306 -24.87 -4.55 -12.28
C MET A 306 -23.64 -4.81 -11.40
N THR A 307 -22.46 -4.72 -11.99
CA THR A 307 -21.20 -5.21 -11.44
C THR A 307 -20.75 -4.37 -10.24
N LEU A 308 -20.86 -3.05 -10.33
CA LEU A 308 -20.52 -2.16 -9.20
C LEU A 308 -21.74 -1.77 -8.35
N THR A 309 -22.97 -1.93 -8.88
CA THR A 309 -24.20 -1.67 -8.10
C THR A 309 -24.55 -2.80 -7.14
N ARG A 310 -24.24 -4.07 -7.46
CA ARG A 310 -24.51 -5.22 -6.59
C ARG A 310 -23.71 -5.21 -5.28
N PRO A 311 -22.39 -4.95 -5.27
CA PRO A 311 -21.64 -4.78 -4.02
C PRO A 311 -22.29 -3.74 -3.10
N LEU A 312 -22.69 -2.59 -3.66
CA LEU A 312 -23.34 -1.52 -2.89
C LEU A 312 -24.69 -1.95 -2.32
N GLY A 313 -25.51 -2.63 -3.12
CA GLY A 313 -26.79 -3.18 -2.66
C GLY A 313 -26.64 -4.22 -1.54
N PHE A 314 -25.58 -5.04 -1.58
CA PHE A 314 -25.25 -5.99 -0.51
C PHE A 314 -24.97 -5.24 0.80
N TYR A 315 -24.00 -4.33 0.82
CA TYR A 315 -23.66 -3.58 2.03
C TYR A 315 -24.80 -2.69 2.52
N TYR A 316 -25.53 -2.02 1.62
CA TYR A 316 -26.73 -1.25 1.98
C TYR A 316 -27.78 -2.08 2.74
N THR A 317 -27.92 -3.35 2.36
CA THR A 317 -28.91 -4.25 2.96
C THR A 317 -28.45 -4.75 4.32
N TYR A 318 -27.18 -5.17 4.43
CA TYR A 318 -26.70 -5.98 5.54
C TYR A 318 -25.92 -5.22 6.62
N THR A 319 -25.48 -3.97 6.36
CA THR A 319 -24.71 -3.18 7.33
C THR A 319 -25.35 -1.79 7.54
N PRO A 320 -25.99 -1.53 8.71
CA PRO A 320 -26.64 -0.24 8.99
C PRO A 320 -25.73 0.98 8.85
N GLN A 321 -24.45 0.82 9.23
CA GLN A 321 -23.45 1.86 9.11
C GLN A 321 -23.14 2.19 7.65
N SER A 322 -22.89 1.16 6.82
CA SER A 322 -22.68 1.35 5.38
C SER A 322 -23.89 1.93 4.68
N ARG A 323 -25.12 1.57 5.11
CA ARG A 323 -26.35 2.20 4.62
C ARG A 323 -26.32 3.71 4.84
N LYS A 324 -25.98 4.15 6.06
CA LYS A 324 -25.89 5.57 6.39
C LYS A 324 -24.87 6.29 5.49
N ILE A 325 -23.70 5.69 5.27
CA ILE A 325 -22.67 6.25 4.36
C ILE A 325 -23.21 6.40 2.93
N ILE A 326 -23.88 5.37 2.42
CA ILE A 326 -24.46 5.39 1.07
C ILE A 326 -25.55 6.47 0.97
N ASP A 327 -26.42 6.58 1.97
CA ASP A 327 -27.49 7.58 2.01
C ASP A 327 -26.93 9.01 2.04
N GLU A 328 -25.91 9.27 2.86
CA GLU A 328 -25.28 10.59 3.00
C GLU A 328 -24.51 11.02 1.74
N ALA A 329 -23.90 10.06 1.03
CA ALA A 329 -23.12 10.33 -0.18
C ALA A 329 -23.95 10.28 -1.47
N SER A 330 -25.23 9.87 -1.40
CA SER A 330 -26.08 9.77 -2.58
C SER A 330 -26.41 11.15 -3.15
N PRO A 331 -26.20 11.39 -4.46
CA PRO A 331 -26.60 12.65 -5.07
C PRO A 331 -28.11 12.83 -4.99
N THR A 332 -28.55 14.01 -4.56
CA THR A 332 -29.98 14.39 -4.43
C THR A 332 -30.62 14.76 -5.76
#